data_AF-A0A366CU16-F1
#
_entry.id   AF-A0A366CU16-F1
#
_cell.length_a   1.000
_cell.length_b   1.000
_cell.length_c   1.000
_cell.angle_alpha   90.00
_cell.angle_beta   90.00
_cell.angle_gamma   90.00
#
_symmetry.space_group_name_H-M   'P 1'
#
loop_
_entity.id
_entity.type
_entity.pdbx_description
1 polymer ?
#
loop_
_entity_poly.entity_id
_entity_poly.type
_entity_poly.pdbx_seq_one_letter_code
_entity_poly.pdbx_strand_id
1 'polypeptide(L)'
;MISISKPERQADTREPRPHRAREPRPIVGGLTGRDRWILRMVHEHRVLTTDHLAALAFPTAKLARRRLAALYDYGVLDRFRPWRAKGSHPYHWTLAPAGASVLAGEAGIKVRELGYSHQTALAVAHSLHLKHALGVADWFTTLTTRPGGGQVSRWWSQTRCQRLWGDLARPDAFGRYTRGEGILDFYLEYDLGSTALSRVAAKLHGFAELARTTGIVRPVLLWVPTTDREANARAALHRTWERLPDPASVPVATAAADLLAPATIASPAEPVWLPLHTDTGRQHLHGLTDVWPMRTPPDTGDETEPTWAPLAGVVTLAPPPPRPPGIEDW
;
A
#
# COMPACT_ATOMS: atom_id res chain seq x y z
N MET A 1 7.06 45.10 46.36
CA MET A 1 5.94 44.65 45.52
C MET A 1 6.25 45.12 44.10
N ILE A 2 6.91 44.28 43.30
CA ILE A 2 7.47 44.65 42.00
C ILE A 2 6.41 44.34 40.93
N SER A 3 5.90 45.38 40.28
CA SER A 3 4.93 45.30 39.18
C SER A 3 5.67 44.91 37.89
N ILE A 4 5.39 43.72 37.36
CA ILE A 4 5.93 43.23 36.09
C ILE A 4 4.87 43.49 35.01
N SER A 5 5.10 44.51 34.19
CA SER A 5 4.27 44.82 33.02
C SER A 5 4.34 43.69 31.98
N LYS A 6 3.18 43.18 31.59
CA LYS A 6 3.01 42.14 30.57
C LYS A 6 3.09 42.77 29.17
N PRO A 7 3.88 42.27 28.21
CA PRO A 7 3.92 42.85 26.87
C PRO A 7 2.66 42.49 26.09
N GLU A 8 2.12 43.47 25.35
CA GLU A 8 0.98 43.37 24.47
C GLU A 8 1.22 42.35 23.35
N ARG A 9 0.28 41.42 23.17
CA ARG A 9 0.24 40.53 22.01
C ARG A 9 -0.24 41.33 20.81
N GLN A 10 0.66 41.61 19.87
CA GLN A 10 0.29 42.12 18.56
C GLN A 10 -0.49 41.02 17.81
N ALA A 11 -1.77 41.26 17.54
CA ALA A 11 -2.61 40.35 16.76
C ALA A 11 -2.17 40.37 15.29
N ASP A 12 -1.92 39.19 14.72
CA ASP A 12 -1.63 39.00 13.30
C ASP A 12 -2.92 39.26 12.49
N THR A 13 -3.02 40.46 11.91
CA THR A 13 -4.16 40.94 11.10
C THR A 13 -4.10 40.50 9.64
N ARG A 14 -3.30 39.50 9.29
CA ARG A 14 -3.28 38.99 7.91
C ARG A 14 -4.55 38.21 7.61
N GLU A 15 -5.39 38.79 6.76
CA GLU A 15 -6.55 38.11 6.20
C GLU A 15 -6.17 36.76 5.58
N PRO A 16 -6.96 35.70 5.78
CA PRO A 16 -6.79 34.44 5.08
C PRO A 16 -6.85 34.70 3.57
N ARG A 17 -5.78 34.33 2.85
CA ARG A 17 -5.79 34.39 1.38
C ARG A 17 -7.02 33.62 0.86
N PRO A 18 -7.86 34.22 0.02
CA PRO A 18 -9.02 33.54 -0.52
C PRO A 18 -8.57 32.29 -1.28
N HIS A 19 -9.13 31.14 -0.91
CA HIS A 19 -8.95 29.90 -1.64
C HIS A 19 -9.66 30.07 -2.99
N ARG A 20 -8.92 30.48 -4.03
CA ARG A 20 -9.46 30.50 -5.40
C ARG A 20 -9.95 29.09 -5.73
N ALA A 21 -11.24 28.96 -6.01
CA ALA A 21 -11.78 27.78 -6.67
C ALA A 21 -11.05 27.62 -8.00
N ARG A 22 -10.42 26.46 -8.21
CA ARG A 22 -9.59 26.23 -9.39
C ARG A 22 -10.48 25.89 -10.58
N GLU A 23 -10.42 26.71 -11.62
CA GLU A 23 -11.01 26.38 -12.91
C GLU A 23 -10.16 25.29 -13.59
N PRO A 24 -10.74 24.13 -13.95
CA PRO A 24 -10.03 23.09 -14.68
C PRO A 24 -9.56 23.66 -16.03
N ARG A 25 -8.26 23.56 -16.31
CA ARG A 25 -7.78 23.81 -17.67
C ARG A 25 -8.33 22.69 -18.57
N PRO A 26 -8.82 22.98 -19.79
CA PRO A 26 -9.19 21.93 -20.72
C PRO A 26 -8.01 20.97 -20.90
N ILE A 27 -8.30 19.67 -20.97
CA ILE A 27 -7.32 18.60 -21.20
C ILE A 27 -6.83 18.74 -22.65
N VAL A 28 -5.99 19.73 -22.90
CA VAL A 28 -5.40 20.01 -24.23
C VAL A 28 -4.22 19.06 -24.37
N GLY A 29 -4.47 17.93 -25.04
CA GLY A 29 -3.56 16.79 -25.16
C GLY A 29 -3.96 15.67 -24.18
N GLY A 30 -4.55 14.59 -24.69
CA GLY A 30 -5.11 13.52 -23.88
C GLY A 30 -4.14 12.95 -22.84
N LEU A 31 -4.68 12.45 -21.72
CA LEU A 31 -3.90 11.68 -20.76
C LEU A 31 -3.21 10.52 -21.47
N THR A 32 -1.98 10.19 -21.06
CA THR A 32 -1.27 8.99 -21.53
C THR A 32 -1.78 7.77 -20.76
N GLY A 33 -1.55 6.56 -21.27
CA GLY A 33 -1.69 5.31 -20.52
C GLY A 33 -0.89 5.31 -19.21
N ARG A 34 0.31 5.92 -19.18
CA ARG A 34 1.03 6.15 -17.91
C ARG A 34 0.24 7.03 -16.95
N ASP A 35 -0.34 8.14 -17.41
CA ASP A 35 -1.13 9.02 -16.53
C ASP A 35 -2.36 8.30 -15.99
N ARG A 36 -3.08 7.57 -16.85
CA ARG A 36 -4.24 6.75 -16.45
C ARG A 36 -3.84 5.69 -15.43
N TRP A 37 -2.68 5.06 -15.61
CA TRP A 37 -2.12 4.14 -14.62
C TRP A 37 -1.87 4.86 -13.28
N ILE A 38 -1.30 6.07 -13.28
CA ILE A 38 -1.12 6.86 -12.05
C ILE A 38 -2.47 7.13 -11.38
N LEU A 39 -3.51 7.51 -12.14
CA LEU A 39 -4.85 7.72 -11.59
C LEU A 39 -5.40 6.45 -10.92
N ARG A 40 -5.26 5.29 -11.56
CA ARG A 40 -5.67 4.00 -10.98
C ARG A 40 -4.87 3.65 -9.72
N MET A 41 -3.56 3.89 -9.71
CA MET A 41 -2.71 3.65 -8.53
C MET A 41 -3.11 4.51 -7.34
N VAL A 42 -3.34 5.81 -7.52
CA VAL A 42 -3.77 6.68 -6.40
C VAL A 42 -5.22 6.41 -5.99
N HIS A 43 -6.05 5.88 -6.88
CA HIS A 43 -7.39 5.39 -6.52
C HIS A 43 -7.31 4.13 -5.65
N GLU A 44 -6.54 3.13 -6.08
CA GLU A 44 -6.33 1.85 -5.38
C GLU A 44 -5.70 2.06 -4.00
N HIS A 45 -4.62 2.83 -3.91
CA HIS A 45 -3.83 3.00 -2.68
C HIS A 45 -4.19 4.25 -1.87
N ARG A 46 -5.13 5.07 -2.34
CA ARG A 46 -5.59 6.37 -1.78
C ARG A 46 -4.55 7.48 -1.75
N VAL A 47 -3.29 7.17 -1.49
CA VAL A 47 -2.18 8.12 -1.44
C VAL A 47 -0.87 7.44 -1.84
N LEU A 48 -0.10 8.12 -2.70
CA LEU A 48 1.27 7.75 -3.03
C LEU A 48 2.14 9.01 -3.06
N THR A 49 3.41 8.89 -2.73
CA THR A 49 4.34 10.02 -2.75
C THR A 49 4.91 10.27 -4.15
N THR A 50 5.48 11.45 -4.37
CA THR A 50 6.31 11.70 -5.56
C THR A 50 7.40 10.64 -5.72
N ASP A 51 8.01 10.17 -4.62
CA ASP A 51 9.12 9.23 -4.70
C ASP A 51 8.64 7.82 -5.09
N HIS A 52 7.46 7.40 -4.59
CA HIS A 52 6.80 6.17 -5.04
C HIS A 52 6.51 6.20 -6.53
N LEU A 53 5.80 7.23 -7.00
CA LEU A 53 5.40 7.33 -8.40
C LEU A 53 6.60 7.51 -9.32
N ALA A 54 7.62 8.26 -8.89
CA ALA A 54 8.87 8.42 -9.63
C ALA A 54 9.57 7.07 -9.82
N ALA A 55 9.73 6.31 -8.73
CA ALA A 55 10.43 5.02 -8.77
C ALA A 55 9.70 3.97 -9.63
N LEU A 56 8.36 3.99 -9.63
CA LEU A 56 7.56 3.01 -10.36
C LEU A 56 7.39 3.34 -11.85
N ALA A 57 7.27 4.62 -12.21
CA ALA A 57 6.76 5.00 -13.52
C ALA A 57 7.64 5.94 -14.36
N PHE A 58 8.77 6.40 -13.82
CA PHE A 58 9.60 7.38 -14.51
C PHE A 58 11.10 7.01 -14.47
N PRO A 59 11.84 7.26 -15.56
CA PRO A 59 13.30 7.10 -15.59
C PRO A 59 14.02 8.02 -14.59
N THR A 60 13.46 9.21 -14.32
CA THR A 60 14.04 10.16 -13.37
C THR A 60 12.98 10.88 -12.55
N ALA A 61 13.33 11.22 -11.31
CA ALA A 61 12.46 12.01 -10.44
C ALA A 61 12.13 13.41 -10.98
N LYS A 62 13.00 13.99 -11.84
CA LYS A 62 12.75 15.29 -12.50
C LYS A 62 11.57 15.19 -13.47
N LEU A 63 11.54 14.15 -14.31
CA LEU A 63 10.44 13.91 -15.24
C LEU A 63 9.14 13.63 -14.49
N ALA A 64 9.20 12.82 -13.43
CA ALA A 64 8.06 12.54 -12.57
C ALA A 64 7.45 13.84 -12.00
N ARG A 65 8.26 14.70 -11.37
CA ARG A 65 7.79 15.97 -10.79
C ARG A 65 7.13 16.88 -11.83
N ARG A 66 7.71 16.98 -13.03
CA ARG A 66 7.13 17.78 -14.12
C ARG A 66 5.78 17.22 -14.57
N ARG A 67 5.68 15.90 -14.79
CA ARG A 67 4.42 15.29 -15.23
C ARG A 67 3.34 15.36 -14.14
N LEU A 68 3.69 15.06 -12.88
CA LEU A 68 2.75 15.14 -11.75
C LEU A 68 2.27 16.58 -11.51
N ALA A 69 3.11 17.60 -11.75
CA ALA A 69 2.67 18.99 -11.73
C ALA A 69 1.66 19.31 -12.84
N ALA A 70 1.86 18.80 -14.06
CA ALA A 70 0.87 18.96 -15.13
C ALA A 70 -0.46 18.25 -14.80
N LEU A 71 -0.41 17.02 -14.27
CA LEU A 71 -1.60 16.27 -13.84
C LEU A 71 -2.33 16.95 -12.68
N TYR A 72 -1.57 17.60 -11.79
CA TYR A 72 -2.15 18.51 -10.81
C TYR A 72 -2.88 19.63 -11.52
N ASP A 73 -2.24 20.38 -12.42
CA ASP A 73 -2.83 21.55 -13.10
C ASP A 73 -4.08 21.20 -13.92
N TYR A 74 -4.15 20.01 -14.50
CA TYR A 74 -5.36 19.48 -15.17
C TYR A 74 -6.50 19.12 -14.21
N GLY A 75 -6.20 19.05 -12.90
CA GLY A 75 -7.13 18.70 -11.85
C GLY A 75 -7.52 17.23 -11.81
N VAL A 76 -6.70 16.36 -12.41
CA VAL A 76 -6.87 14.90 -12.31
C VAL A 76 -6.16 14.31 -11.10
N LEU A 77 -5.14 15.01 -10.58
CA LEU A 77 -4.54 14.75 -9.28
C LEU A 77 -4.73 15.93 -8.33
N ASP A 78 -4.82 15.61 -7.04
CA ASP A 78 -4.67 16.56 -5.94
C ASP A 78 -3.37 16.24 -5.18
N ARG A 79 -2.93 17.17 -4.34
CA ARG A 79 -1.73 16.95 -3.54
C ARG A 79 -1.75 17.70 -2.22
N PHE A 80 -1.07 17.12 -1.24
CA PHE A 80 -0.74 17.81 0.00
C PHE A 80 0.73 17.57 0.37
N ARG A 81 1.20 18.32 1.36
CA ARG A 81 2.50 18.09 1.99
C ARG A 81 2.31 18.13 3.51
N PRO A 82 2.70 17.09 4.24
CA PRO A 82 2.85 17.18 5.68
C PRO A 82 3.81 18.32 6.03
N TRP A 83 3.46 19.09 7.06
CA TRP A 83 4.31 20.15 7.55
C TRP A 83 5.61 19.59 8.15
N ARG A 84 6.73 20.31 7.97
CA ARG A 84 8.00 20.03 8.65
C ARG A 84 8.68 21.32 9.06
N ALA A 85 9.39 21.28 10.19
CA ALA A 85 10.18 22.41 10.69
C ALA A 85 11.43 22.70 9.84
N LYS A 86 12.00 21.69 9.15
CA LYS A 86 13.17 21.83 8.26
C LYS A 86 13.09 20.87 7.05
N GLY A 87 13.52 21.34 5.88
CA GLY A 87 13.49 20.60 4.62
C GLY A 87 12.09 20.54 3.98
N SER A 88 11.92 19.77 2.91
CA SER A 88 10.62 19.56 2.27
C SER A 88 10.33 18.07 2.10
N HIS A 89 9.18 17.61 2.59
CA HIS A 89 8.68 16.28 2.24
C HIS A 89 8.26 16.21 0.76
N PRO A 90 8.33 15.03 0.13
CA PRO A 90 7.74 14.84 -1.19
C PRO A 90 6.24 15.18 -1.17
N TYR A 91 5.69 15.60 -2.32
CA TYR A 91 4.24 15.73 -2.44
C TYR A 91 3.59 14.36 -2.26
N HIS A 92 2.46 14.36 -1.56
CA HIS A 92 1.57 13.21 -1.42
C HIS A 92 0.41 13.43 -2.38
N TRP A 93 0.18 12.47 -3.27
CA TRP A 93 -0.74 12.57 -4.39
C TRP A 93 -1.99 11.76 -4.11
N THR A 94 -3.15 12.36 -4.38
CA THR A 94 -4.47 11.72 -4.26
C THR A 94 -5.28 11.97 -5.53
N LEU A 95 -6.36 11.21 -5.72
CA LEU A 95 -7.24 11.39 -6.87
C LEU A 95 -8.08 12.68 -6.73
N ALA A 96 -8.01 13.56 -7.73
CA ALA A 96 -8.86 14.75 -7.79
C ALA A 96 -10.16 14.49 -8.57
N PRO A 97 -11.18 15.38 -8.46
CA PRO A 97 -12.49 15.15 -9.07
C PRO A 97 -12.46 14.85 -10.57
N ALA A 98 -11.64 15.58 -11.36
CA ALA A 98 -11.56 15.31 -12.80
C ALA A 98 -10.93 13.94 -13.10
N GLY A 99 -10.00 13.49 -12.27
CA GLY A 99 -9.39 12.16 -12.39
C GLY A 99 -10.37 11.05 -12.06
N ALA A 100 -11.24 11.26 -11.06
CA ALA A 100 -12.34 10.36 -10.77
C ALA A 100 -13.34 10.28 -11.94
N SER A 101 -13.64 11.41 -12.59
CA SER A 101 -14.46 11.42 -13.82
C SER A 101 -13.84 10.64 -14.97
N VAL A 102 -12.52 10.73 -15.15
CA VAL A 102 -11.79 9.92 -16.15
C VAL A 102 -11.94 8.43 -15.86
N LEU A 103 -11.66 8.00 -14.62
CA LEU A 103 -11.78 6.59 -14.25
C LEU A 103 -13.21 6.07 -14.38
N ALA A 104 -14.20 6.88 -14.01
CA ALA A 104 -15.61 6.52 -14.12
C ALA A 104 -16.03 6.37 -15.59
N GLY A 105 -15.60 7.31 -16.44
CA GLY A 105 -15.84 7.27 -17.88
C GLY A 105 -15.21 6.05 -18.55
N GLU A 106 -13.97 5.71 -18.20
CA GLU A 106 -13.27 4.50 -18.72
C GLU A 106 -13.98 3.20 -18.33
N ALA A 107 -14.59 3.18 -17.14
CA ALA A 107 -15.33 2.01 -16.65
C ALA A 107 -16.82 2.00 -17.07
N GLY A 108 -17.31 3.03 -17.76
CA GLY A 108 -18.72 3.14 -18.16
C GLY A 108 -19.69 3.34 -17.00
N ILE A 109 -19.24 3.91 -15.88
CA ILE A 109 -20.02 4.10 -14.65
C ILE A 109 -20.06 5.58 -14.24
N LYS A 110 -20.90 5.94 -13.28
CA LYS A 110 -20.90 7.29 -12.69
C LYS A 110 -19.84 7.39 -11.61
N VAL A 111 -19.32 8.61 -11.36
CA VAL A 111 -18.33 8.87 -10.30
C VAL A 111 -18.78 8.39 -8.92
N ARG A 112 -20.08 8.49 -8.62
CA ARG A 112 -20.64 7.99 -7.35
C ARG A 112 -20.49 6.47 -7.19
N GLU A 113 -20.52 5.73 -8.31
CA GLU A 113 -20.37 4.26 -8.32
C GLU A 113 -18.92 3.85 -8.09
N LEU A 114 -17.93 4.73 -8.29
CA LEU A 114 -16.55 4.47 -7.84
C LEU A 114 -16.39 4.50 -6.31
N GLY A 115 -17.40 4.96 -5.57
CA GLY A 115 -17.25 5.26 -4.14
C GLY A 115 -16.21 6.37 -3.88
N TYR A 116 -16.04 7.29 -4.84
CA TYR A 116 -15.16 8.44 -4.72
C TYR A 116 -15.82 9.58 -3.93
N SER A 117 -15.08 10.15 -2.99
CA SER A 117 -15.42 11.40 -2.29
C SER A 117 -14.16 12.26 -2.22
N HIS A 118 -14.22 13.49 -2.75
CA HIS A 118 -13.09 14.42 -2.72
C HIS A 118 -12.71 14.79 -1.28
N GLN A 119 -13.70 14.97 -0.41
CA GLN A 119 -13.47 15.22 1.02
C GLN A 119 -12.71 14.06 1.67
N THR A 120 -13.11 12.80 1.40
CA THR A 120 -12.40 11.62 1.92
C THR A 120 -10.99 11.51 1.36
N ALA A 121 -10.79 11.82 0.07
CA ALA A 121 -9.46 11.84 -0.56
C ALA A 121 -8.52 12.87 0.09
N LEU A 122 -9.03 14.06 0.43
CA LEU A 122 -8.26 15.09 1.13
C LEU A 122 -8.04 14.78 2.61
N ALA A 123 -9.00 14.13 3.28
CA ALA A 123 -8.91 13.76 4.70
C ALA A 123 -7.72 12.82 4.99
N VAL A 124 -7.19 12.12 3.97
CA VAL A 124 -5.97 11.31 4.09
C VAL A 124 -4.78 12.13 4.62
N ALA A 125 -4.72 13.43 4.34
CA ALA A 125 -3.69 14.32 4.85
C ALA A 125 -3.66 14.43 6.39
N HIS A 126 -4.79 14.16 7.05
CA HIS A 126 -4.96 14.20 8.49
C HIS A 126 -5.12 12.81 9.12
N SER A 127 -4.90 11.74 8.35
CA SER A 127 -5.07 10.37 8.81
C SER A 127 -3.95 9.95 9.77
N LEU A 128 -4.33 9.41 10.93
CA LEU A 128 -3.40 8.76 11.87
C LEU A 128 -2.72 7.53 11.27
N HIS A 129 -3.29 6.95 10.20
CA HIS A 129 -2.76 5.79 9.50
C HIS A 129 -1.87 6.15 8.31
N LEU A 130 -1.66 7.44 8.01
CA LEU A 130 -0.86 7.86 6.85
C LEU A 130 0.55 7.27 6.87
N LYS A 131 1.25 7.33 8.01
CA LYS A 131 2.61 6.77 8.14
C LYS A 131 2.63 5.26 7.83
N HIS A 132 1.59 4.54 8.22
CA HIS A 132 1.48 3.10 8.01
C HIS A 132 1.22 2.79 6.52
N ALA A 133 0.26 3.47 5.91
CA ALA A 133 -0.03 3.33 4.48
C ALA A 133 1.19 3.64 3.59
N LEU A 134 1.95 4.69 3.94
CA LEU A 134 3.18 5.03 3.25
C LEU A 134 4.27 3.96 3.42
N GLY A 135 4.39 3.35 4.61
CA GLY A 135 5.33 2.25 4.85
C GLY A 135 5.03 1.01 4.01
N VAL A 136 3.74 0.65 3.87
CA VAL A 136 3.31 -0.42 2.95
C VAL A 136 3.65 -0.07 1.51
N ALA A 137 3.41 1.18 1.09
CA ALA A 137 3.76 1.64 -0.25
C ALA A 137 5.28 1.66 -0.51
N ASP A 138 6.08 2.05 0.48
CA ASP A 138 7.55 1.99 0.42
C ASP A 138 8.04 0.55 0.24
N TRP A 139 7.43 -0.40 0.99
CA TRP A 139 7.75 -1.82 0.92
C TRP A 139 7.48 -2.39 -0.48
N PHE A 140 6.28 -2.17 -1.03
CA PHE A 140 5.92 -2.67 -2.36
C PHE A 140 6.65 -1.93 -3.48
N THR A 141 6.90 -0.62 -3.34
CA THR A 141 7.72 0.13 -4.31
C THR A 141 9.14 -0.42 -4.36
N THR A 142 9.72 -0.71 -3.18
CA THR A 142 11.04 -1.34 -3.10
C THR A 142 11.04 -2.71 -3.74
N LEU A 143 10.08 -3.58 -3.40
CA LEU A 143 10.01 -4.93 -3.97
C LEU A 143 9.78 -4.89 -5.48
N THR A 144 8.98 -3.96 -5.98
CA THR A 144 8.71 -3.82 -7.41
C THR A 144 9.93 -3.32 -8.19
N THR A 145 10.72 -2.41 -7.63
CA THR A 145 11.89 -1.81 -8.29
C THR A 145 13.16 -2.63 -8.11
N ARG A 146 13.26 -3.38 -7.01
CA ARG A 146 14.39 -4.25 -6.66
C ARG A 146 13.89 -5.66 -6.32
N PRO A 147 13.36 -6.39 -7.31
CA PRO A 147 12.65 -7.63 -7.03
C PRO A 147 13.55 -8.83 -6.75
N GLY A 148 14.87 -8.72 -6.66
CA GLY A 148 15.72 -9.89 -6.35
C GLY A 148 15.56 -11.04 -7.35
N GLY A 149 15.49 -10.72 -8.64
CA GLY A 149 15.38 -11.71 -9.73
C GLY A 149 13.97 -12.19 -10.07
N GLY A 150 12.92 -11.70 -9.39
CA GLY A 150 11.53 -11.93 -9.76
C GLY A 150 10.80 -10.67 -10.20
N GLN A 151 9.50 -10.62 -9.96
CA GLN A 151 8.65 -9.45 -10.16
C GLN A 151 7.41 -9.50 -9.27
N VAL A 152 6.86 -8.33 -8.96
CA VAL A 152 5.54 -8.21 -8.34
C VAL A 152 4.51 -8.18 -9.47
N SER A 153 3.62 -9.17 -9.52
CA SER A 153 2.56 -9.26 -10.54
C SER A 153 1.19 -8.81 -10.03
N ARG A 154 0.96 -8.81 -8.71
CA ARG A 154 -0.23 -8.19 -8.09
C ARG A 154 0.16 -7.41 -6.84
N TRP A 155 -0.46 -6.26 -6.66
CA TRP A 155 -0.37 -5.44 -5.45
C TRP A 155 -1.75 -4.83 -5.16
N TRP A 156 -2.38 -5.32 -4.10
CA TRP A 156 -3.71 -4.91 -3.67
C TRP A 156 -3.61 -4.11 -2.38
N SER A 157 -4.34 -3.00 -2.29
CA SER A 157 -4.30 -2.13 -1.13
C SER A 157 -5.06 -2.71 0.07
N GLN A 158 -4.81 -2.17 1.27
CA GLN A 158 -5.61 -2.44 2.45
C GLN A 158 -7.11 -2.17 2.22
N THR A 159 -7.45 -1.12 1.47
CA THR A 159 -8.86 -0.77 1.20
C THR A 159 -9.53 -1.86 0.36
N ARG A 160 -8.84 -2.38 -0.66
CA ARG A 160 -9.32 -3.53 -1.43
C ARG A 160 -9.45 -4.75 -0.54
N CYS A 161 -8.41 -5.09 0.21
CA CYS A 161 -8.41 -6.24 1.11
C CYS A 161 -9.54 -6.16 2.15
N GLN A 162 -9.83 -4.98 2.69
CA GLN A 162 -10.92 -4.78 3.64
C GLN A 162 -12.30 -4.96 2.99
N ARG A 163 -12.50 -4.51 1.75
CA ARG A 163 -13.75 -4.78 1.01
C ARG A 163 -13.92 -6.26 0.74
N LEU A 164 -12.81 -6.94 0.44
CA LEU A 164 -12.80 -8.33 0.08
C LEU A 164 -13.00 -9.24 1.30
N TRP A 165 -12.19 -9.06 2.34
CA TRP A 165 -12.08 -10.02 3.44
C TRP A 165 -12.39 -9.40 4.80
N GLY A 166 -12.80 -8.14 4.88
CA GLY A 166 -12.79 -7.34 6.10
C GLY A 166 -13.67 -7.82 7.25
N ASP A 167 -14.60 -8.74 6.99
CA ASP A 167 -15.39 -9.45 8.01
C ASP A 167 -14.61 -10.58 8.69
N LEU A 168 -13.58 -11.10 8.03
CA LEU A 168 -12.73 -12.20 8.49
C LEU A 168 -11.32 -11.71 8.84
N ALA A 169 -10.62 -11.11 7.88
CA ALA A 169 -9.25 -10.63 8.02
C ALA A 169 -9.05 -9.28 7.33
N ARG A 170 -8.10 -8.48 7.84
CA ARG A 170 -7.79 -7.14 7.32
C ARG A 170 -6.29 -7.00 7.10
N PRO A 171 -5.71 -7.69 6.10
CA PRO A 171 -4.31 -7.52 5.78
C PRO A 171 -4.06 -6.10 5.29
N ASP A 172 -2.84 -5.61 5.52
CA ASP A 172 -2.43 -4.28 5.10
C ASP A 172 -2.22 -4.20 3.57
N ALA A 173 -1.93 -5.34 2.95
CA ALA A 173 -1.94 -5.53 1.51
C ALA A 173 -1.98 -7.01 1.15
N PHE A 174 -2.30 -7.29 -0.11
CA PHE A 174 -2.06 -8.59 -0.73
C PHE A 174 -1.06 -8.41 -1.87
N GLY A 175 -0.15 -9.37 -2.00
CA GLY A 175 0.86 -9.39 -3.05
C GLY A 175 0.91 -10.73 -3.77
N ARG A 176 1.21 -10.68 -5.07
CA ARG A 176 1.68 -11.82 -5.85
C ARG A 176 3.09 -11.53 -6.34
N TYR A 177 4.02 -12.39 -5.97
CA TYR A 177 5.42 -12.29 -6.39
C TYR A 177 5.79 -13.54 -7.18
N THR A 178 6.40 -13.35 -8.36
CA THR A 178 6.75 -14.44 -9.28
C THR A 178 8.25 -14.43 -9.56
N ARG A 179 8.90 -15.58 -9.50
CA ARG A 179 10.30 -15.76 -9.94
C ARG A 179 10.48 -17.12 -10.60
N GLY A 180 10.82 -17.12 -11.89
CA GLY A 180 10.76 -18.34 -12.71
C GLY A 180 9.33 -18.88 -12.73
N GLU A 181 9.16 -20.16 -12.42
CA GLU A 181 7.86 -20.82 -12.28
C GLU A 181 7.25 -20.68 -10.88
N GLY A 182 8.04 -20.21 -9.89
CA GLY A 182 7.59 -20.02 -8.53
C GLY A 182 6.67 -18.81 -8.39
N ILE A 183 5.46 -19.03 -7.88
CA ILE A 183 4.47 -17.98 -7.59
C ILE A 183 4.11 -18.01 -6.10
N LEU A 184 4.31 -16.88 -5.44
CA LEU A 184 3.95 -16.66 -4.04
C LEU A 184 2.83 -15.62 -3.95
N ASP A 185 1.63 -16.09 -3.61
CA ASP A 185 0.54 -15.25 -3.10
C ASP A 185 0.69 -15.10 -1.59
N PHE A 186 0.60 -13.87 -1.09
CA PHE A 186 0.76 -13.61 0.34
C PHE A 186 -0.08 -12.43 0.82
N TYR A 187 -0.44 -12.49 2.10
CA TYR A 187 -0.94 -11.35 2.87
C TYR A 187 0.24 -10.64 3.53
N LEU A 188 0.28 -9.31 3.45
CA LEU A 188 1.27 -8.50 4.18
C LEU A 188 0.63 -7.87 5.41
N GLU A 189 1.33 -8.00 6.53
CA GLU A 189 1.10 -7.28 7.78
C GLU A 189 2.32 -6.40 8.04
N TYR A 190 2.13 -5.09 8.03
CA TYR A 190 3.20 -4.11 8.19
C TYR A 190 3.12 -3.44 9.55
N ASP A 191 4.13 -3.63 10.38
CA ASP A 191 4.14 -3.13 11.74
C ASP A 191 5.08 -1.94 11.89
N LEU A 192 4.57 -0.86 12.49
CA LEU A 192 5.36 0.34 12.77
C LEU A 192 6.08 0.31 14.12
N GLY A 193 5.88 -0.73 14.93
CA GLY A 193 6.41 -0.76 16.30
C GLY A 193 5.42 -0.32 17.38
N SER A 194 4.31 0.30 17.00
CA SER A 194 3.37 0.94 17.94
C SER A 194 2.24 0.01 18.40
N THR A 195 1.98 -1.08 17.69
CA THR A 195 0.90 -2.02 18.04
C THR A 195 1.39 -3.01 19.10
N ALA A 196 0.58 -3.32 20.11
CA ALA A 196 0.92 -4.38 21.06
C ALA A 196 1.04 -5.73 20.34
N LEU A 197 2.09 -6.52 20.64
CA LEU A 197 2.36 -7.78 19.96
C LEU A 197 1.25 -8.83 20.13
N SER A 198 0.53 -8.80 21.26
CA SER A 198 -0.66 -9.62 21.47
C SER A 198 -1.76 -9.31 20.46
N ARG A 199 -1.94 -8.04 20.09
CA ARG A 199 -2.91 -7.61 19.07
C ARG A 199 -2.44 -7.99 17.67
N VAL A 200 -1.14 -7.90 17.38
CA VAL A 200 -0.56 -8.39 16.12
C VAL A 200 -0.82 -9.89 15.97
N ALA A 201 -0.49 -10.68 17.00
CA ALA A 201 -0.70 -12.13 16.98
C ALA A 201 -2.19 -12.52 16.94
N ALA A 202 -3.06 -11.77 17.59
CA ALA A 202 -4.51 -12.03 17.57
C ALA A 202 -5.10 -11.99 16.15
N LYS A 203 -4.49 -11.26 15.20
CA LYS A 203 -4.91 -11.24 13.79
C LYS A 203 -4.91 -12.64 13.14
N LEU A 204 -4.09 -13.57 13.63
CA LEU A 204 -4.02 -14.94 13.09
C LEU A 204 -5.37 -15.68 13.15
N HIS A 205 -6.25 -15.36 14.11
CA HIS A 205 -7.60 -15.94 14.15
C HIS A 205 -8.43 -15.54 12.94
N GLY A 206 -8.33 -14.27 12.51
CA GLY A 206 -9.03 -13.78 11.33
C GLY A 206 -8.52 -14.42 10.04
N PHE A 207 -7.20 -14.63 9.94
CA PHE A 207 -6.61 -15.35 8.81
C PHE A 207 -6.97 -16.84 8.81
N ALA A 208 -7.04 -17.49 9.97
CA ALA A 208 -7.51 -18.87 10.09
C ALA A 208 -8.97 -18.99 9.61
N GLU A 209 -9.82 -18.06 10.02
CA GLU A 209 -11.22 -18.02 9.59
C GLU A 209 -11.35 -17.74 8.08
N LEU A 210 -10.50 -16.86 7.53
CA LEU A 210 -10.43 -16.60 6.10
C LEU A 210 -10.02 -17.85 5.32
N ALA A 211 -8.98 -18.57 5.78
CA ALA A 211 -8.54 -19.82 5.16
C ALA A 211 -9.64 -20.88 5.24
N ARG A 212 -10.29 -21.04 6.40
CA ARG A 212 -11.41 -21.97 6.60
C ARG A 212 -12.60 -21.66 5.69
N THR A 213 -12.94 -20.39 5.52
CA THR A 213 -14.11 -19.95 4.74
C THR A 213 -13.87 -20.06 3.23
N THR A 214 -12.64 -19.76 2.78
CA THR A 214 -12.31 -19.75 1.34
C THR A 214 -11.73 -21.08 0.86
N GLY A 215 -11.26 -21.94 1.76
CA GLY A 215 -10.47 -23.12 1.42
C GLY A 215 -9.06 -22.78 0.91
N ILE A 216 -8.65 -21.50 1.00
CA ILE A 216 -7.38 -21.03 0.44
C ILE A 216 -6.36 -20.76 1.54
N VAL A 217 -5.29 -21.54 1.55
CA VAL A 217 -4.14 -21.41 2.45
C VAL A 217 -3.10 -20.51 1.81
N ARG A 218 -2.91 -19.33 2.38
CA ARG A 218 -1.91 -18.34 1.95
C ARG A 218 -1.06 -17.87 3.14
N PRO A 219 0.26 -17.71 2.95
CA PRO A 219 1.12 -17.20 3.99
C PRO A 219 0.80 -15.76 4.38
N VAL A 220 0.91 -15.48 5.68
CA VAL A 220 0.95 -14.14 6.25
C VAL A 220 2.41 -13.74 6.48
N LEU A 221 2.83 -12.67 5.81
CA LEU A 221 4.16 -12.09 5.96
C LEU A 221 4.08 -10.91 6.93
N LEU A 222 4.73 -11.03 8.08
CA LEU A 222 4.83 -9.95 9.06
C LEU A 222 6.16 -9.21 8.90
N TRP A 223 6.09 -7.93 8.53
CA TRP A 223 7.24 -7.04 8.44
C TRP A 223 7.32 -6.13 9.67
N VAL A 224 8.41 -6.19 10.42
CA VAL A 224 8.64 -5.39 11.64
C VAL A 224 9.87 -4.48 11.50
N PRO A 225 9.99 -3.41 12.32
CA PRO A 225 11.12 -2.49 12.21
C PRO A 225 12.45 -3.06 12.66
N THR A 226 12.47 -3.93 13.69
CA THR A 226 13.71 -4.39 14.32
C THR A 226 13.72 -5.88 14.62
N THR A 227 14.90 -6.48 14.64
CA THR A 227 15.16 -7.87 15.03
C THR A 227 14.68 -8.19 16.45
N ASP A 228 14.90 -7.30 17.42
CA ASP A 228 14.37 -7.46 18.78
C ASP A 228 12.85 -7.55 18.79
N ARG A 229 12.20 -6.72 17.98
CA ARG A 229 10.75 -6.75 17.86
C ARG A 229 10.29 -8.02 17.15
N GLU A 230 11.02 -8.48 16.15
CA GLU A 230 10.76 -9.74 15.46
C GLU A 230 10.80 -10.92 16.44
N ALA A 231 11.84 -11.03 17.26
CA ALA A 231 11.99 -12.11 18.24
C ALA A 231 10.80 -12.16 19.20
N ASN A 232 10.40 -11.00 19.75
CA ASN A 232 9.25 -10.90 20.64
C ASN A 232 7.92 -11.17 19.91
N ALA A 233 7.77 -10.68 18.68
CA ALA A 233 6.58 -10.92 17.85
C ALA A 233 6.43 -12.41 17.56
N ARG A 234 7.52 -13.10 17.19
CA ARG A 234 7.53 -14.55 16.94
C ARG A 234 7.07 -15.34 18.15
N ALA A 235 7.53 -14.99 19.36
CA ALA A 235 7.06 -15.66 20.58
C ALA A 235 5.54 -15.50 20.79
N ALA A 236 4.98 -14.31 20.53
CA ALA A 236 3.54 -14.08 20.64
C ALA A 236 2.73 -14.77 19.52
N LEU A 237 3.26 -14.75 18.29
CA LEU A 237 2.69 -15.41 17.13
C LEU A 237 2.65 -16.91 17.33
N HIS A 238 3.76 -17.55 17.73
CA HIS A 238 3.85 -18.99 17.96
C HIS A 238 2.80 -19.47 18.95
N ARG A 239 2.72 -18.83 20.13
CA ARG A 239 1.71 -19.15 21.13
C ARG A 239 0.29 -19.07 20.60
N THR A 240 0.01 -18.11 19.70
CA THR A 240 -1.34 -17.92 19.16
C THR A 240 -1.64 -18.92 18.05
N TRP A 241 -0.65 -19.14 17.18
CA TRP A 241 -0.68 -20.09 16.08
C TRP A 241 -0.96 -21.52 16.58
N GLU A 242 -0.28 -21.98 17.65
CA GLU A 242 -0.51 -23.30 18.25
C GLU A 242 -1.92 -23.52 18.80
N ARG A 243 -2.65 -22.42 19.10
CA ARG A 243 -4.03 -22.48 19.60
C ARG A 243 -5.07 -22.37 18.51
N LEU A 244 -4.67 -22.17 17.25
CA LEU A 244 -5.61 -22.17 16.13
C LEU A 244 -6.21 -23.59 15.97
N PRO A 245 -7.48 -23.71 15.54
CA PRO A 245 -8.09 -25.02 15.28
C PRO A 245 -7.34 -25.82 14.20
N ASP A 246 -6.83 -25.13 13.18
CA ASP A 246 -5.95 -25.69 12.15
C ASP A 246 -4.77 -24.72 11.92
N PRO A 247 -3.65 -24.88 12.65
CA PRO A 247 -2.49 -24.01 12.52
C PRO A 247 -1.85 -24.06 11.12
N ALA A 248 -1.88 -25.22 10.45
CA ALA A 248 -1.29 -25.39 9.12
C ALA A 248 -2.00 -24.56 8.04
N SER A 249 -3.27 -24.19 8.28
CA SER A 249 -4.02 -23.28 7.40
C SER A 249 -3.54 -21.83 7.41
N VAL A 250 -2.68 -21.44 8.36
CA VAL A 250 -2.11 -20.09 8.46
C VAL A 250 -0.59 -20.15 8.50
N PRO A 251 0.08 -20.33 7.36
CA PRO A 251 1.53 -20.21 7.30
C PRO A 251 1.97 -18.79 7.64
N VAL A 252 3.08 -18.63 8.35
CA VAL A 252 3.57 -17.32 8.80
C VAL A 252 5.08 -17.22 8.61
N ALA A 253 5.55 -16.13 8.02
CA ALA A 253 6.96 -15.75 8.09
C ALA A 253 7.10 -14.31 8.61
N THR A 254 8.19 -14.06 9.32
CA THR A 254 8.53 -12.75 9.86
C THR A 254 9.80 -12.21 9.21
N ALA A 255 9.92 -10.90 9.08
CA ALA A 255 11.16 -10.26 8.68
C ALA A 255 11.31 -8.91 9.39
N ALA A 256 12.55 -8.51 9.65
CA ALA A 256 12.89 -7.24 10.28
C ALA A 256 13.62 -6.30 9.31
N ALA A 257 13.24 -5.02 9.32
CA ALA A 257 13.78 -4.03 8.39
C ALA A 257 15.26 -3.71 8.62
N ASP A 258 15.72 -3.75 9.88
CA ASP A 258 17.12 -3.51 10.27
C ASP A 258 18.11 -4.55 9.73
N LEU A 259 17.64 -5.75 9.35
CA LEU A 259 18.46 -6.77 8.68
C LEU A 259 18.94 -6.33 7.29
N LEU A 260 18.26 -5.36 6.68
CA LEU A 260 18.65 -4.82 5.39
C LEU A 260 19.66 -3.66 5.49
N ALA A 261 20.08 -3.26 6.70
CA ALA A 261 21.02 -2.16 6.90
C ALA A 261 22.45 -2.67 7.20
N PRO A 262 23.52 -2.10 6.59
CA PRO A 262 23.55 -1.16 5.47
C PRO A 262 23.80 -1.92 4.16
N ALA A 263 22.88 -2.80 3.75
CA ALA A 263 23.06 -3.54 2.49
C ALA A 263 22.99 -2.58 1.30
N THR A 264 23.93 -2.71 0.37
CA THR A 264 24.01 -1.93 -0.88
C THR A 264 22.76 -2.08 -1.76
N ILE A 265 22.00 -3.16 -1.59
CA ILE A 265 20.72 -3.41 -2.27
C ILE A 265 19.69 -3.96 -1.25
N ALA A 266 19.26 -3.12 -0.31
CA ALA A 266 18.21 -3.45 0.66
C ALA A 266 16.85 -3.71 -0.02
N SER A 267 16.38 -4.97 -0.08
CA SER A 267 15.05 -5.33 -0.60
C SER A 267 14.33 -6.37 0.26
N PRO A 268 13.00 -6.34 0.40
CA PRO A 268 12.23 -7.43 0.97
C PRO A 268 12.35 -8.76 0.20
N ALA A 269 12.96 -8.79 -1.00
CA ALA A 269 13.23 -10.04 -1.72
C ALA A 269 14.43 -10.83 -1.15
N GLU A 270 15.27 -10.18 -0.34
CA GLU A 270 16.51 -10.72 0.23
C GLU A 270 16.26 -11.79 1.30
N PRO A 271 17.29 -12.53 1.79
CA PRO A 271 17.12 -13.63 2.72
C PRO A 271 16.89 -13.13 4.16
N VAL A 272 15.78 -12.42 4.35
CA VAL A 272 15.37 -11.82 5.62
C VAL A 272 14.16 -12.52 6.24
N TRP A 273 13.48 -13.40 5.50
CA TRP A 273 12.24 -14.02 5.97
C TRP A 273 12.51 -15.26 6.79
N LEU A 274 12.05 -15.28 8.03
CA LEU A 274 12.13 -16.44 8.90
C LEU A 274 10.73 -17.05 9.04
N PRO A 275 10.47 -18.23 8.46
CA PRO A 275 9.22 -18.95 8.71
C PRO A 275 9.03 -19.24 10.21
N LEU A 276 7.80 -19.21 10.69
CA LEU A 276 7.51 -19.29 12.12
C LEU A 276 7.68 -20.71 12.70
N HIS A 277 7.38 -21.74 11.90
CA HIS A 277 7.18 -23.13 12.33
C HIS A 277 8.03 -24.13 11.53
N THR A 278 9.21 -23.70 11.09
CA THR A 278 10.19 -24.58 10.44
C THR A 278 11.58 -24.24 10.93
N ASP A 279 12.47 -25.24 11.03
CA ASP A 279 13.88 -25.05 11.41
C ASP A 279 14.75 -24.52 10.25
N THR A 280 14.12 -24.10 9.15
CA THR A 280 14.81 -23.44 8.05
C THR A 280 15.35 -22.09 8.52
N GLY A 281 16.60 -21.79 8.20
CA GLY A 281 17.16 -20.45 8.34
C GLY A 281 16.39 -19.40 7.53
N ARG A 282 16.85 -18.14 7.57
CA ARG A 282 16.21 -17.06 6.80
C ARG A 282 16.22 -17.38 5.30
N GLN A 283 15.07 -17.16 4.66
CA GLN A 283 14.80 -17.43 3.27
C GLN A 283 14.66 -16.12 2.49
N HIS A 284 15.05 -16.15 1.22
CA HIS A 284 14.62 -15.15 0.26
C HIS A 284 13.10 -15.23 0.07
N LEU A 285 12.47 -14.15 -0.40
CA LEU A 285 11.02 -14.13 -0.60
C LEU A 285 10.53 -15.26 -1.52
N HIS A 286 11.23 -15.51 -2.65
CA HIS A 286 10.90 -16.64 -3.54
C HIS A 286 11.06 -18.02 -2.88
N GLY A 287 11.98 -18.18 -1.92
CA GLY A 287 12.21 -19.47 -1.26
C GLY A 287 11.04 -19.88 -0.36
N LEU A 288 10.17 -18.94 0.03
CA LEU A 288 8.98 -19.23 0.80
C LEU A 288 7.94 -20.08 0.05
N THR A 289 8.05 -20.23 -1.27
CA THR A 289 7.14 -21.10 -2.04
C THR A 289 7.25 -22.55 -1.63
N ASP A 290 8.42 -22.97 -1.14
CA ASP A 290 8.77 -24.38 -0.91
C ASP A 290 8.73 -24.76 0.58
N VAL A 291 8.52 -23.77 1.45
CA VAL A 291 8.51 -23.95 2.92
C VAL A 291 7.23 -24.64 3.40
N TRP A 292 6.10 -24.39 2.73
CA TRP A 292 4.78 -24.87 3.18
C TRP A 292 4.06 -25.69 2.11
N PRO A 293 4.12 -27.03 2.17
CA PRO A 293 3.48 -27.92 1.20
C PRO A 293 1.96 -27.76 1.12
N MET A 294 1.32 -27.33 2.20
CA MET A 294 -0.14 -27.16 2.30
C MET A 294 -0.66 -25.85 1.68
N ARG A 295 0.23 -24.98 1.19
CA ARG A 295 -0.18 -23.72 0.57
C ARG A 295 -1.00 -24.02 -0.69
N THR A 296 -2.13 -23.34 -0.84
CA THR A 296 -2.90 -23.43 -2.07
C THR A 296 -2.07 -22.84 -3.22
N PRO A 297 -1.80 -23.61 -4.29
CA PRO A 297 -1.16 -23.08 -5.47
C PRO A 297 -1.96 -21.88 -6.00
N PRO A 298 -1.29 -20.81 -6.42
CA PRO A 298 -1.98 -19.66 -6.95
C PRO A 298 -2.58 -20.04 -8.30
N ASP A 299 -3.81 -19.59 -8.54
CA ASP A 299 -4.42 -19.81 -9.84
C ASP A 299 -3.56 -19.16 -10.95
N THR A 300 -3.24 -19.97 -11.97
CA THR A 300 -2.48 -19.59 -13.15
C THR A 300 -3.39 -19.03 -14.26
N GLY A 301 -4.70 -19.15 -14.09
CA GLY A 301 -5.69 -18.50 -14.94
C GLY A 301 -5.73 -16.99 -14.76
N ASP A 302 -6.20 -16.31 -15.81
CA ASP A 302 -6.70 -14.94 -15.76
C ASP A 302 -8.05 -14.94 -15.02
N GLU A 303 -8.08 -15.42 -13.77
CA GLU A 303 -9.28 -15.38 -12.95
C GLU A 303 -9.65 -13.92 -12.74
N THR A 304 -10.76 -13.54 -13.38
CA THR A 304 -11.59 -12.42 -13.00
C THR A 304 -11.90 -12.63 -11.53
N GLU A 305 -11.42 -11.71 -10.67
CA GLU A 305 -11.68 -11.73 -9.23
C GLU A 305 -13.14 -12.13 -8.98
N PRO A 306 -13.45 -12.93 -7.92
CA PRO A 306 -14.83 -13.18 -7.54
C PRO A 306 -15.53 -11.84 -7.48
N THR A 307 -16.47 -11.64 -8.40
CA THR A 307 -17.24 -10.43 -8.55
C THR A 307 -18.22 -10.45 -7.39
N TRP A 308 -17.75 -10.06 -6.20
CA TRP A 308 -18.67 -9.78 -5.12
C TRP A 308 -19.56 -8.64 -5.59
N ALA A 309 -20.84 -8.96 -5.69
CA ALA A 309 -21.88 -8.05 -6.11
C ALA A 309 -21.67 -6.69 -5.42
N PRO A 310 -21.79 -5.57 -6.15
CA PRO A 310 -21.47 -4.26 -5.63
C PRO A 310 -22.20 -4.03 -4.30
N LEU A 311 -21.47 -4.06 -3.19
CA LEU A 311 -22.03 -3.71 -1.89
C LEU A 311 -22.46 -2.24 -1.97
N ALA A 312 -23.76 -2.00 -1.81
CA ALA A 312 -24.37 -0.67 -1.86
C ALA A 312 -24.16 0.10 -3.19
N GLY A 313 -24.04 -0.59 -4.32
CA GLY A 313 -23.93 0.06 -5.65
C GLY A 313 -22.55 0.69 -5.92
N VAL A 314 -21.53 0.33 -5.14
CA VAL A 314 -20.13 0.70 -5.41
C VAL A 314 -19.47 -0.37 -6.27
N VAL A 315 -18.97 0.04 -7.43
CA VAL A 315 -18.19 -0.77 -8.37
C VAL A 315 -16.71 -0.67 -8.01
N THR A 316 -16.07 -1.82 -7.81
CA THR A 316 -14.62 -1.90 -7.60
C THR A 316 -13.94 -2.07 -8.96
N LEU A 317 -13.07 -1.12 -9.33
CA LEU A 317 -12.27 -1.24 -10.54
C LEU A 317 -11.26 -2.38 -10.41
N ALA A 318 -10.87 -2.96 -11.56
CA ALA A 318 -9.75 -3.90 -11.62
C ALA A 318 -8.48 -3.27 -11.00
N PRO A 319 -7.65 -4.05 -10.29
CA PRO A 319 -6.46 -3.52 -9.66
C PRO A 319 -5.48 -3.08 -10.75
N PRO A 320 -4.82 -1.91 -10.60
CA PRO A 320 -3.74 -1.54 -11.51
C PRO A 320 -2.59 -2.56 -11.40
N PRO A 321 -1.92 -2.89 -12.52
CA PRO A 321 -0.68 -3.67 -12.45
C PRO A 321 0.39 -2.90 -11.66
N PRO A 322 1.31 -3.57 -10.94
CA PRO A 322 2.33 -2.89 -10.13
C PRO A 322 3.31 -2.00 -10.93
N ARG A 323 3.39 -2.18 -12.25
CA ARG A 323 4.17 -1.35 -13.17
C ARG A 323 3.28 -0.73 -14.25
N PRO A 324 3.62 0.47 -14.76
CA PRO A 324 2.88 1.06 -15.87
C PRO A 324 3.02 0.20 -17.15
N PRO A 325 2.11 0.40 -18.13
CA PRO A 325 2.26 -0.22 -19.45
C PRO A 325 3.62 0.12 -20.07
N GLY A 326 4.24 -0.88 -20.71
CA GLY A 326 5.63 -0.81 -21.19
C GLY A 326 5.85 0.05 -22.45
N ILE A 327 4.80 0.53 -23.10
CA ILE A 327 4.86 1.31 -24.35
C ILE A 327 4.04 2.57 -24.15
N GLU A 328 4.68 3.73 -24.29
CA GLU A 328 4.10 4.97 -24.82
C GLU A 328 5.23 5.99 -25.05
N ASP A 329 5.30 6.49 -26.28
CA ASP A 329 6.24 7.51 -26.75
C ASP A 329 6.21 8.75 -25.84
N TRP A 330 7.40 9.26 -25.55
CA TRP A 330 7.70 10.27 -24.52
C TRP A 330 7.27 11.69 -24.88
#